data_AF-A0A7J9YTC2-F1
#
_entry.id   AF-A0A7J9YTC2-F1
#
_cell.length_a   1.000
_cell.length_b   1.000
_cell.length_c   1.000
_cell.angle_alpha   90.00
_cell.angle_beta   90.00
_cell.angle_gamma   90.00
#
_symmetry.space_group_name_H-M   'P 1'
#
loop_
_entity.id
_entity.type
_entity.pdbx_description
1 polymer ?
#
loop_
_entity_poly.entity_id
_entity_poly.type
_entity_poly.pdbx_seq_one_letter_code
_entity_poly.pdbx_strand_id
1 'polypeptide(L)'
;MILAGLTRGDIADYLAALIFVYTILIVANVLLSWVRQFRPIPYNVTLRRVLGFIEESTDPFLNFFRGFIPRIGPLDVSPIVAIIALSVVGGIAVNLVEG
;
A
#
# COMPACT_ATOMS: atom_id res chain seq x y z
N MET A 1 -11.53 -8.09 35.19
CA MET A 1 -10.27 -7.40 34.82
C MET A 1 -9.43 -8.42 34.06
N ILE A 2 -8.97 -8.08 32.84
CA ILE A 2 -8.13 -8.91 31.93
C ILE A 2 -8.80 -10.07 31.14
N LEU A 3 -9.99 -9.91 30.55
CA LEU A 3 -10.51 -10.89 29.56
C LEU A 3 -11.39 -10.34 28.40
N ALA A 4 -11.49 -9.03 28.17
CA ALA A 4 -12.33 -8.47 27.09
C ALA A 4 -11.77 -7.14 26.52
N GLY A 5 -10.55 -7.17 25.99
CA GLY A 5 -9.77 -5.97 25.66
C GLY A 5 -9.73 -5.55 24.19
N LEU A 6 -10.71 -5.95 23.37
CA LEU A 6 -10.86 -5.45 21.99
C LEU A 6 -12.24 -4.82 21.89
N THR A 7 -12.31 -3.50 22.07
CA THR A 7 -13.53 -2.74 21.75
C THR A 7 -13.63 -2.56 20.23
N ARG A 8 -14.83 -2.23 19.73
CA ARG A 8 -15.01 -1.91 18.31
C ARG A 8 -14.11 -0.74 17.86
N GLY A 9 -13.91 0.23 18.75
CA GLY A 9 -12.97 1.34 18.54
C GLY A 9 -11.52 0.85 18.41
N ASP A 10 -11.08 -0.05 19.29
CA ASP A 10 -9.72 -0.60 19.17
C ASP A 10 -9.53 -1.33 17.84
N ILE A 11 -10.54 -2.09 17.38
CA ILE A 11 -10.48 -2.80 16.09
C ILE A 11 -10.44 -1.81 14.92
N ALA A 12 -11.23 -0.74 14.97
CA ALA A 12 -11.24 0.31 13.97
C ALA A 12 -9.90 1.05 13.88
N ASP A 13 -9.31 1.41 15.03
CA ASP A 13 -8.01 2.05 15.11
C ASP A 13 -6.90 1.15 14.54
N TYR A 14 -6.92 -0.15 14.88
CA TYR A 14 -5.99 -1.12 14.30
C TYR A 14 -6.15 -1.24 12.77
N LEU A 15 -7.39 -1.28 12.28
CA LEU A 15 -7.67 -1.34 10.85
C LEU A 15 -7.18 -0.06 10.13
N ALA A 16 -7.45 1.10 10.72
CA ALA A 16 -6.99 2.39 10.20
C ALA A 16 -5.45 2.44 10.13
N ALA A 17 -4.76 1.97 11.18
CA ALA A 17 -3.31 1.88 11.20
C ALA A 17 -2.77 0.94 10.09
N LEU A 18 -3.40 -0.21 9.87
CA LEU A 18 -3.03 -1.14 8.80
C LEU A 18 -3.21 -0.51 7.42
N ILE A 19 -4.33 0.16 7.17
CA ILE A 19 -4.59 0.87 5.92
C ILE A 19 -3.55 1.96 5.69
N PHE A 20 -3.20 2.72 6.74
CA PHE A 20 -2.18 3.77 6.66
C PHE A 20 -0.80 3.21 6.31
N VAL A 21 -0.35 2.16 7.01
CA VAL A 21 0.92 1.49 6.72
C VAL A 21 0.94 0.93 5.30
N TYR A 22 -0.15 0.30 4.86
CA TYR A 22 -0.25 -0.23 3.51
C TYR A 22 -0.21 0.88 2.44
N THR A 23 -0.84 2.02 2.72
CA THR A 23 -0.76 3.22 1.85
C THR A 23 0.69 3.70 1.71
N ILE A 24 1.45 3.73 2.81
CA ILE A 24 2.89 4.08 2.78
C ILE A 24 3.67 3.09 1.93
N LEU A 25 3.42 1.78 2.05
CA LEU A 25 4.10 0.77 1.24
C LEU A 25 3.82 0.95 -0.25
N ILE A 26 2.57 1.25 -0.63
CA ILE A 26 2.22 1.56 -2.01
C ILE A 26 3.02 2.78 -2.48
N VAL A 27 2.97 3.90 -1.75
CA VAL A 27 3.72 5.11 -2.11
C VAL A 27 5.21 4.82 -2.26
N ALA A 28 5.79 4.05 -1.34
CA ALA A 28 7.18 3.62 -1.41
C ALA A 28 7.47 2.81 -2.69
N ASN A 29 6.61 1.85 -3.07
CA ASN A 29 6.73 1.10 -4.32
C ASN A 29 6.81 2.04 -5.54
N VAL A 30 5.93 3.04 -5.60
CA VAL A 30 5.90 4.03 -6.70
C VAL A 30 7.21 4.81 -6.78
N LEU A 31 7.64 5.38 -5.66
CA LEU A 31 8.87 6.14 -5.60
C LEU A 31 10.06 5.26 -6.01
N LEU A 32 10.09 3.99 -5.58
CA LEU A 32 11.10 3.03 -5.98
C LEU A 32 11.05 2.72 -7.48
N SER A 33 9.86 2.60 -8.07
CA SER A 33 9.71 2.41 -9.52
C SER A 33 10.32 3.58 -10.29
N TRP A 34 10.10 4.82 -9.85
CA TRP A 34 10.68 6.02 -10.45
C TRP A 34 12.19 6.08 -10.27
N VAL A 35 12.68 5.78 -9.06
CA VAL A 35 14.13 5.74 -8.79
C VAL A 35 14.83 4.73 -9.70
N ARG A 36 14.30 3.51 -9.83
CA ARG A 36 14.86 2.46 -10.71
C ARG A 36 14.88 2.87 -12.18
N GLN A 37 13.86 3.62 -12.61
CA GLN A 37 13.73 4.10 -13.99
C GLN A 37 14.82 5.12 -14.33
N PHE A 38 15.13 6.05 -13.42
CA PHE A 38 16.13 7.10 -13.67
C PHE A 38 17.56 6.69 -13.27
N ARG A 39 17.71 5.78 -12.30
CA ARG A 39 19.00 5.39 -11.69
C ARG A 39 19.01 3.89 -11.36
N PRO A 40 20.01 3.13 -11.83
CA PRO A 40 20.21 1.76 -11.38
C PRO A 40 20.44 1.71 -9.86
N ILE A 41 19.73 0.83 -9.16
CA ILE A 41 19.91 0.67 -7.71
C ILE A 41 21.23 -0.08 -7.45
N PRO A 42 22.11 0.45 -6.55
CA PRO A 42 23.34 -0.24 -6.18
C PRO A 42 23.08 -1.64 -5.63
N TYR A 43 23.97 -2.58 -5.93
CA TYR A 43 23.86 -3.95 -5.42
C TYR A 43 24.15 -3.98 -3.91
N ASN A 44 23.09 -4.05 -3.11
CA ASN A 44 23.16 -4.26 -1.67
C ASN A 44 22.09 -5.30 -1.27
N VAL A 45 22.52 -6.39 -0.63
CA VAL A 45 21.67 -7.53 -0.27
C VAL A 45 20.55 -7.12 0.69
N THR A 46 20.86 -6.26 1.68
CA THR A 46 19.87 -5.78 2.65
C THR A 46 18.84 -4.88 1.97
N LEU A 47 19.30 -3.95 1.13
CA LEU A 47 18.41 -3.08 0.38
C LEU A 47 17.48 -3.91 -0.51
N ARG A 48 18.02 -4.85 -1.29
CA ARG A 48 17.24 -5.70 -2.19
C ARG A 48 16.15 -6.51 -1.46
N ARG A 49 16.41 -6.98 -0.23
CA ARG A 49 15.40 -7.66 0.58
C ARG A 49 14.24 -6.74 0.98
N VAL A 50 14.55 -5.52 1.44
CA VAL A 50 13.52 -4.54 1.82
C VAL A 50 12.71 -4.12 0.60
N LEU A 51 13.39 -3.83 -0.51
CA LEU A 51 12.75 -3.47 -1.77
C LEU A 51 11.85 -4.59 -2.30
N GLY A 52 12.35 -5.83 -2.28
CA GLY A 52 11.59 -7.01 -2.69
C GLY A 52 10.35 -7.22 -1.81
N PHE A 53 10.47 -7.04 -0.49
CA PHE A 53 9.32 -7.13 0.41
C PHE A 53 8.23 -6.10 0.07
N ILE A 54 8.61 -4.85 -0.21
CA ILE A 54 7.66 -3.81 -0.60
C ILE A 54 6.97 -4.20 -1.91
N GLU A 55 7.73 -4.65 -2.91
CA GLU A 55 7.20 -5.07 -4.20
C GLU A 55 6.26 -6.28 -4.08
N GLU A 56 6.72 -7.36 -3.47
CA GLU A 56 5.94 -8.59 -3.29
C GLU A 56 4.64 -8.35 -2.52
N SER A 57 4.64 -7.42 -1.56
CA SER A 57 3.44 -7.09 -0.77
C SER A 57 2.44 -6.17 -1.49
N THR A 58 2.92 -5.31 -2.40
CA THR A 58 2.09 -4.29 -3.06
C THR A 58 1.74 -4.64 -4.51
N ASP A 59 2.53 -5.47 -5.17
CA ASP A 59 2.35 -5.86 -6.57
C ASP A 59 1.01 -6.55 -6.83
N PRO A 60 0.51 -7.50 -6.01
CA PRO A 60 -0.80 -8.10 -6.27
C PRO A 60 -1.94 -7.06 -6.34
N PHE A 61 -1.91 -6.07 -5.44
CA PHE A 61 -2.88 -4.99 -5.41
C PHE A 61 -2.67 -4.03 -6.58
N LEU A 62 -1.45 -3.59 -6.84
CA LEU A 62 -1.14 -2.70 -7.96
C LEU A 62 -1.42 -3.35 -9.32
N ASN A 63 -1.15 -4.65 -9.47
CA ASN A 63 -1.39 -5.41 -10.69
C ASN A 63 -2.88 -5.52 -11.02
N PHE A 64 -3.74 -5.59 -9.99
CA PHE A 64 -5.19 -5.52 -10.19
C PHE A 64 -5.58 -4.22 -10.92
N PHE A 65 -5.04 -3.07 -10.51
CA PHE A 65 -5.30 -1.78 -11.18
C PHE A 65 -4.54 -1.60 -12.51
N ARG A 66 -3.34 -2.17 -12.64
CA ARG A 66 -2.56 -2.17 -13.90
C ARG A 66 -3.27 -2.93 -15.03
N GLY A 67 -4.17 -3.87 -14.71
CA GLY A 67 -5.00 -4.56 -15.72
C GLY A 67 -6.06 -3.66 -16.37
N PHE A 68 -6.55 -2.65 -15.64
CA PHE A 68 -7.59 -1.73 -16.13
C PHE A 68 -7.01 -0.46 -16.78
N ILE A 69 -5.79 -0.07 -16.41
CA ILE A 69 -5.15 1.15 -16.89
C ILE A 69 -4.02 0.75 -17.85
N PRO A 70 -4.12 1.07 -19.15
CA PRO A 70 -3.00 0.89 -20.07
C PRO A 70 -1.76 1.57 -19.49
N ARG A 71 -0.60 0.90 -19.53
CA ARG A 71 0.67 1.53 -19.13
C ARG A 71 0.93 2.73 -20.05
N ILE A 72 0.59 3.94 -19.60
CA ILE A 72 0.80 5.18 -20.38
C ILE A 72 2.28 5.56 -20.27
N GLY A 73 3.12 4.86 -21.03
CA GLY A 73 4.57 5.05 -21.02
C GLY A 73 5.25 4.55 -19.73
N PRO A 74 6.45 5.08 -19.39
CA PRO A 74 7.21 4.66 -18.20
C PRO A 74 6.67 5.23 -16.87
N LEU A 75 5.60 6.02 -16.90
CA LEU A 75 4.94 6.57 -15.72
C LEU A 75 3.78 5.64 -15.34
N ASP A 76 3.99 4.82 -14.32
CA ASP A 76 2.92 4.05 -13.69
C ASP A 76 1.96 5.04 -13.01
N VAL A 77 0.81 5.33 -13.66
CA VAL A 77 -0.30 6.15 -13.12
C VAL A 77 -1.24 5.33 -12.23
N SER A 78 -1.14 4.00 -12.30
CA SER A 78 -1.85 3.04 -11.45
C SER A 78 -1.80 3.33 -9.94
N PRO A 79 -0.72 3.90 -9.36
CA PRO A 79 -0.66 4.12 -7.93
C PRO A 79 -1.54 5.26 -7.43
N ILE A 80 -1.80 6.27 -8.26
CA ILE A 80 -2.71 7.37 -7.89
C ILE A 80 -4.12 6.78 -7.71
N VAL A 81 -4.54 5.93 -8.64
CA VAL A 81 -5.83 5.24 -8.58
C VAL A 81 -5.89 4.27 -7.40
N ALA A 82 -4.80 3.55 -7.13
CA ALA A 82 -4.70 2.64 -5.99
C ALA A 82 -4.81 3.37 -4.65
N ILE A 83 -4.16 4.53 -4.50
CA ILE A 83 -4.25 5.36 -3.29
C ILE A 83 -5.66 5.90 -3.10
N ILE A 84 -6.28 6.44 -4.16
CA ILE A 84 -7.67 6.95 -4.10
C ILE A 84 -8.64 5.83 -3.71
N ALA A 85 -8.52 4.65 -4.33
CA ALA A 85 -9.35 3.49 -4.02
C ALA A 85 -9.17 3.06 -2.56
N LEU A 86 -7.93 3.02 -2.07
CA LEU A 86 -7.62 2.65 -0.69
C LEU A 86 -8.15 3.66 0.32
N SER A 87 -8.06 4.97 0.04
CA SER A 87 -8.62 6.00 0.93
C SER A 87 -10.14 5.91 1.03
N VAL A 88 -10.84 5.68 -0.09
CA VAL A 88 -12.31 5.56 -0.10
C VAL A 88 -12.76 4.26 0.58
N VAL A 89 -12.23 3.12 0.16
CA VAL A 89 -12.63 1.81 0.71
C VAL A 89 -12.20 1.66 2.16
N GLY A 90 -10.99 2.11 2.50
CA GLY A 90 -10.47 2.08 3.85
C GLY A 90 -11.30 2.95 4.81
N GLY A 91 -11.63 4.18 4.41
CA GLY A 91 -12.50 5.05 5.19
C GLY A 91 -13.88 4.42 5.43
N ILE A 92 -14.50 3.84 4.40
CA ILE A 92 -15.79 3.13 4.56
C ILE A 92 -15.65 1.96 5.53
N ALA A 93 -14.60 1.15 5.41
CA ALA A 93 -14.38 -0.02 6.26
C ALA A 93 -14.22 0.38 7.75
N VAL A 94 -13.47 1.44 8.04
CA VAL A 94 -13.30 1.96 9.41
C VAL A 94 -14.63 2.43 9.99
N ASN A 95 -15.38 3.26 9.25
CA ASN A 95 -16.69 3.77 9.70
C ASN A 95 -17.71 2.63 9.95
N LEU A 96 -17.66 1.55 9.17
CA LEU A 96 -18.52 0.38 9.36
C LEU A 96 -18.17 -0.44 10.62
N VAL A 97 -16.90 -0.41 11.04
CA VAL A 97 -16.43 -1.11 12.24
C VAL A 97 -16.70 -0.28 13.50
N GLU A 98 -16.60 1.05 13.39
CA GLU A 98 -16.93 1.98 14.48
C GLU A 98 -18.44 2.08 14.77
N GLY A 99 -19.28 1.94 13.74
CA GLY A 99 -20.75 1.92 13.84
C GLY A 99 -21.35 0.71 14.57
#